data_AF-A0A7V9F293-F1
#
_entry.id   AF-A0A7V9F293-F1
#
_cell.length_a   1.000
_cell.length_b   1.000
_cell.length_c   1.000
_cell.angle_alpha   90.00
_cell.angle_beta   90.00
_cell.angle_gamma   90.00
#
_symmetry.space_group_name_H-M   'P 1'
#
loop_
_entity.id
_entity.type
_entity.pdbx_description
1 polymer ?
#
loop_
_entity_poly.entity_id
_entity_poly.type
_entity_poly.pdbx_seq_one_letter_code
_entity_poly.pdbx_strand_id
1 'polypeptide(L)'
;MPQRTQITLPTEDHRRARARASELGVSLAEYMRGLVARDLHGRDGPSSSPEDLFDLGSSRGSDVAKQKDVYVGEAVSGGRRRP
;
A
#
# COMPACT_ATOMS: atom_id res chain seq x y z
N MET A 1 11.83 -15.80 -9.42
CA MET A 1 13.24 -15.76 -8.97
C MET A 1 13.85 -14.44 -9.38
N PRO A 2 14.66 -13.77 -8.54
CA PRO A 2 15.32 -12.53 -8.92
C PRO A 2 16.40 -12.78 -9.98
N GLN A 3 16.42 -11.98 -11.05
CA GLN A 3 17.49 -11.96 -12.05
C GLN A 3 18.43 -10.79 -11.76
N ARG A 4 19.75 -11.04 -11.88
CA ARG A 4 20.77 -10.01 -11.65
C ARG A 4 21.14 -9.34 -12.96
N THR A 5 20.92 -8.04 -13.04
CA THR A 5 21.28 -7.21 -14.19
C THR A 5 22.13 -6.03 -13.73
N GLN A 6 23.21 -5.73 -14.43
CA GLN A 6 24.02 -4.54 -14.21
C GLN A 6 23.61 -3.47 -15.24
N ILE A 7 23.26 -2.28 -14.75
CA ILE A 7 22.82 -1.16 -15.58
C ILE A 7 23.77 0.00 -15.33
N THR A 8 24.38 0.52 -16.40
CA THR A 8 25.22 1.72 -16.33
C THR A 8 24.37 2.93 -16.68
N LEU A 9 24.42 3.95 -15.84
CA LEU A 9 23.81 5.24 -16.09
C LEU A 9 24.89 6.31 -16.28
N PRO A 10 24.62 7.37 -17.06
CA PRO A 10 25.42 8.57 -17.02
C PRO A 10 25.60 9.05 -15.57
N THR A 11 26.79 9.55 -15.22
CA THR A 11 27.14 9.92 -13.84
C THR A 11 26.13 10.88 -13.21
N GLU A 12 25.67 11.87 -13.97
CA GLU A 12 24.69 12.85 -13.48
C GLU A 12 23.31 12.21 -13.25
N ASP A 13 22.87 11.31 -14.13
CA ASP A 13 21.60 10.61 -13.95
C ASP A 13 21.64 9.66 -12.75
N HIS A 14 22.77 8.97 -12.54
CA HIS A 14 22.96 8.14 -11.35
C HIS A 14 22.89 8.99 -10.06
N ARG A 15 23.56 10.15 -10.05
CA ARG A 15 23.53 11.09 -8.92
C ARG A 15 22.12 11.60 -8.65
N ARG A 16 21.39 12.02 -9.69
CA ARG A 16 20.01 12.50 -9.58
C ARG A 16 19.05 11.41 -9.10
N ALA A 17 19.19 10.19 -9.63
CA ALA A 17 18.39 9.05 -9.19
C ALA A 17 18.64 8.72 -7.70
N ARG A 18 19.90 8.78 -7.25
CA ARG A 18 20.26 8.56 -5.83
C ARG A 18 19.70 9.67 -4.92
N ALA A 19 19.78 10.93 -5.34
CA ALA A 19 19.17 12.04 -4.62
C ALA A 19 17.66 11.84 -4.48
N ARG A 20 16.98 11.51 -5.59
CA ARG A 20 15.54 11.24 -5.56
C ARG A 20 15.14 10.06 -4.69
N ALA A 21 15.89 8.95 -4.73
CA ALA A 21 15.66 7.82 -3.85
C ALA A 21 15.79 8.23 -2.37
N SER A 22 16.78 9.08 -2.04
CA SER A 22 17.00 9.59 -0.69
C SER A 22 15.86 10.51 -0.23
N GLU A 23 15.37 11.40 -1.10
CA GLU A 23 14.21 12.25 -0.82
C GLU A 23 12.93 11.44 -0.57
N LEU A 24 12.80 10.28 -1.21
CA LEU A 24 11.70 9.33 -1.02
C LEU A 24 11.92 8.38 0.17
N GLY A 25 13.08 8.42 0.83
CA GLY A 25 13.42 7.52 1.94
C GLY A 25 13.61 6.05 1.54
N VAL A 26 13.91 5.77 0.26
CA VAL A 26 14.09 4.40 -0.25
C VAL A 26 15.48 4.18 -0.84
N SER A 27 15.87 2.92 -1.01
CA SER A 27 17.13 2.59 -1.70
C SER A 27 17.06 2.92 -3.20
N LEU A 28 18.23 3.15 -3.83
CA LEU A 28 18.29 3.35 -5.28
C LEU A 28 17.70 2.17 -6.07
N ALA A 29 17.90 0.94 -5.59
CA ALA A 29 17.35 -0.25 -6.22
C ALA A 29 15.82 -0.27 -6.16
N GLU A 30 15.23 0.19 -5.05
CA GLU A 30 13.77 0.29 -4.91
C GLU A 30 13.19 1.39 -5.79
N TYR A 31 13.86 2.54 -5.86
CA TYR A 31 13.50 3.61 -6.78
C TYR A 31 13.48 3.13 -8.25
N MET A 32 14.51 2.39 -8.66
CA MET A 32 14.60 1.79 -10.00
C MET A 32 13.48 0.78 -10.25
N ARG A 33 13.22 -0.13 -9.30
CA ARG A 33 12.10 -1.09 -9.41
C ARG A 33 10.76 -0.38 -9.55
N GLY A 34 10.51 0.66 -8.76
CA GLY A 34 9.30 1.46 -8.85
C GLY A 34 9.14 2.18 -10.18
N LEU A 35 10.24 2.68 -10.78
CA LEU A 35 10.20 3.26 -12.13
C LEU A 35 9.84 2.21 -13.18
N VAL A 36 10.50 1.05 -13.16
CA VAL A 36 10.23 -0.05 -14.09
C VAL A 36 8.79 -0.54 -13.94
N ALA A 37 8.30 -0.72 -12.71
CA ALA A 37 6.93 -1.16 -12.46
C ALA A 37 5.90 -0.16 -13.00
N ARG A 38 6.10 1.16 -12.80
CA ARG A 38 5.21 2.19 -13.33
C ARG A 38 5.22 2.26 -14.86
N ASP A 39 6.36 2.02 -15.48
CA ASP A 39 6.49 2.00 -16.94
C ASP A 39 5.77 0.77 -17.54
N LEU A 40 6.00 -0.41 -16.97
CA LEU A 40 5.44 -1.67 -17.46
C LEU A 40 3.95 -1.86 -17.15
N HIS A 41 3.45 -1.28 -16.04
CA HIS A 41 2.07 -1.48 -15.57
C HIS A 41 1.20 -0.22 -15.64
N GLY A 42 1.75 0.90 -16.14
CA GLY A 42 1.07 2.20 -16.14
C GLY A 42 0.91 2.81 -14.73
N ARG A 43 0.14 3.91 -14.64
CA ARG A 43 -0.23 4.52 -13.33
C ARG A 43 -1.13 3.61 -12.49
N ASP A 44 -1.63 2.53 -13.07
CA ASP A 44 -2.44 1.50 -12.44
C ASP A 44 -1.59 0.29 -12.00
N GLY A 45 -0.28 0.47 -11.76
CA GLY A 45 0.51 -0.49 -10.98
C GLY A 45 -0.19 -0.73 -9.63
N PRO A 46 -0.20 -1.98 -9.13
CA PRO A 46 -1.32 -2.57 -8.40
C PRO A 46 -1.88 -1.56 -7.42
N SER A 47 -3.07 -1.04 -7.75
CA SER A 47 -3.90 -0.39 -6.75
C SER A 47 -4.17 -1.47 -5.72
N SER A 48 -3.32 -1.61 -4.70
CA SER A 48 -3.73 -2.30 -3.50
C SER A 48 -4.81 -1.41 -2.93
N SER A 49 -6.05 -1.73 -3.25
CA SER A 49 -7.17 -1.23 -2.49
C SER A 49 -6.83 -1.50 -1.00
N PRO A 50 -7.18 -0.62 -0.05
CA PRO A 50 -6.94 -0.90 1.38
C PRO A 50 -7.34 -2.32 1.77
N GLU A 51 -8.36 -2.86 1.11
CA GLU A 51 -8.81 -4.24 1.15
C GLU A 51 -7.72 -5.25 0.77
N ASP A 52 -7.03 -5.06 -0.35
CA ASP A 52 -5.92 -5.91 -0.80
C ASP A 52 -4.65 -5.74 0.05
N LEU A 53 -4.40 -4.53 0.58
CA LEU A 53 -3.20 -4.25 1.37
C LEU A 53 -3.24 -4.88 2.76
N PHE A 54 -4.44 -4.97 3.34
CA PHE A 54 -4.66 -5.44 4.70
C PHE A 54 -5.45 -6.75 4.78
N ASP A 55 -5.67 -7.42 3.65
CA ASP A 55 -6.53 -8.63 3.52
C ASP A 55 -7.91 -8.42 4.17
N LEU A 56 -8.45 -7.20 4.06
CA LEU A 56 -9.76 -6.85 4.57
C LEU A 56 -10.75 -7.28 3.50
N GLY A 57 -11.28 -8.49 3.60
CA GLY A 57 -12.28 -9.00 2.66
C GLY A 57 -13.40 -7.99 2.34
N SER A 58 -14.05 -8.16 1.18
CA SER A 58 -15.07 -7.21 0.69
C SER A 58 -16.20 -6.96 1.70
N SER A 59 -16.29 -5.73 2.22
CA SER A 59 -17.33 -5.32 3.18
C SER A 59 -18.70 -5.07 2.52
N ARG A 60 -18.82 -5.21 1.18
CA ARG A 60 -20.05 -5.02 0.38
C ARG A 60 -20.88 -3.78 0.75
N GLY A 61 -20.22 -2.67 1.11
CA GLY A 61 -20.88 -1.41 1.45
C GLY A 61 -21.37 -1.30 2.90
N SER A 62 -21.01 -2.24 3.79
CA SER A 62 -21.23 -2.09 5.23
C SER A 62 -20.25 -1.06 5.79
N ASP A 63 -20.76 0.15 6.04
CA ASP A 63 -20.00 1.22 6.69
C ASP A 63 -20.14 1.08 8.22
N VAL A 64 -19.36 0.16 8.79
CA VAL A 64 -19.32 -0.08 10.23
C VAL A 64 -18.93 1.20 10.99
N ALA A 65 -18.17 2.12 10.38
CA ALA A 65 -17.78 3.37 11.03
C ALA A 65 -19.01 4.26 11.32
N LYS A 66 -19.97 4.32 10.39
CA LYS A 66 -21.24 5.06 10.59
C LYS A 66 -22.19 4.39 11.58
N GLN A 67 -22.18 3.06 11.67
CA GLN A 67 -23.12 2.30 12.51
C GLN A 67 -22.53 1.82 13.85
N LYS A 68 -21.24 2.11 14.10
CA LYS A 68 -20.49 1.64 15.27
C LYS A 68 -21.22 1.89 16.59
N ASP A 69 -21.77 3.08 16.79
CA ASP A 69 -22.39 3.44 18.06
C ASP A 69 -23.63 2.57 18.36
N VAL A 70 -24.39 2.22 17.33
CA VAL A 70 -25.52 1.29 17.43
C VAL A 70 -25.03 -0.10 17.82
N TYR A 71 -24.01 -0.62 17.13
CA TYR A 71 -23.46 -1.95 17.39
C TYR A 71 -22.83 -2.07 18.79
N VAL A 72 -22.10 -1.05 19.22
CA VAL A 72 -21.55 -0.99 20.58
C VAL A 72 -22.67 -0.92 21.62
N GLY A 73 -23.71 -0.12 21.37
CA GLY A 73 -24.88 -0.02 22.22
C GLY A 73 -25.63 -1.34 22.37
N GLU A 74 -25.84 -2.06 21.28
CA GLU A 74 -26.45 -3.40 21.27
C GLU A 74 -25.59 -4.42 22.02
N ALA A 75 -24.28 -4.44 21.81
CA ALA A 75 -23.37 -5.36 22.50
C ALA A 75 -23.36 -5.14 24.02
N VAL A 76 -23.29 -3.88 24.46
CA VAL A 76 -23.34 -3.52 25.89
C VAL A 76 -24.70 -3.89 26.50
N SER A 77 -25.79 -3.62 25.79
CA SER A 77 -27.15 -3.90 26.26
C SER A 77 -27.43 -5.41 26.29
N GLY A 78 -26.93 -6.17 25.32
CA GLY A 78 -27.04 -7.62 25.26
C GLY A 78 -26.20 -8.33 26.33
N GLY A 79 -25.00 -7.82 26.64
CA GLY A 79 -24.17 -8.32 27.74
C GLY A 79 -24.82 -8.15 29.11
N ARG A 80 -25.56 -7.05 29.31
CA ARG A 80 -26.33 -6.80 30.56
C ARG A 80 -27.59 -7.67 30.71
N ARG A 81 -27.97 -8.43 29.67
CA ARG A 81 -29.13 -9.33 29.66
C ARG A 81 -28.78 -10.82 29.83
N ARG A 82 -27.49 -11.16 29.98
CA ARG A 82 -27.10 -12.51 30.45
C ARG A 82 -27.08 -12.50 31.99
N PRO A 83 -27.76 -13.45 32.66
CA PRO A 83 -27.66 -13.62 34.11
C PRO A 83 -26.25 -14.02 34.54
#